data_AF-A0A940TH63-F1
#
_entry.id   AF-A0A940TH63-F1
#
_cell.length_a   1.000
_cell.length_b   1.000
_cell.length_c   1.000
_cell.angle_alpha   90.00
_cell.angle_beta   90.00
_cell.angle_gamma   90.00
#
_symmetry.space_group_name_H-M   'P 1'
#
loop_
_entity.id
_entity.type
_entity.pdbx_description
1 polymer ?
#
loop_
_entity_poly.entity_id
_entity_poly.type
_entity_poly.pdbx_seq_one_letter_code
_entity_poly.pdbx_strand_id
1 'polypeptide(L)'
;QTESLITRCVAPDGQNAVTNYRIISSCGKYSYARIELETGRTHQIRVHFSHIGFPLAGDDLYGGSCEDAEGQTLHCGEVSFPDGKGGTVVLEAPPWENILHLFRKYPFKEI
;
A
#
# COMPACT_ATOMS: atom_id res chain seq x y z
N GLN A 1 24.48 16.51 -2.03
CA GLN A 1 23.22 16.96 -2.67
C GLN A 1 22.10 16.43 -1.81
N THR A 2 21.41 17.29 -1.06
CA THR A 2 20.20 16.92 -0.35
C THR A 2 19.10 16.81 -1.40
N GLU A 3 18.76 15.59 -1.81
CA GLU A 3 17.58 15.37 -2.64
C GLU A 3 16.38 15.97 -1.90
N SER A 4 15.72 16.94 -2.52
CA SER A 4 14.46 17.47 -2.03
C SER A 4 13.44 16.34 -2.07
N LEU A 5 13.17 15.71 -0.92
CA LEU A 5 12.14 14.68 -0.79
C LEU A 5 10.78 15.33 -1.08
N ILE A 6 10.26 15.12 -2.29
CA ILE A 6 8.95 15.67 -2.68
C ILE A 6 7.86 14.83 -2.01
N THR A 7 7.32 15.34 -0.91
CA THR A 7 6.16 14.76 -0.22
C THR A 7 4.84 15.18 -0.89
N ARG A 8 3.76 14.48 -0.52
CA ARG A 8 2.38 14.73 -0.95
C ARG A 8 1.48 14.83 0.28
N CYS A 9 0.35 15.51 0.16
CA CYS A 9 -0.62 15.63 1.24
C CYS A 9 -2.05 15.50 0.69
N VAL A 10 -3.00 15.22 1.58
CA VAL A 10 -4.43 15.33 1.29
C VAL A 10 -4.86 16.76 1.55
N ALA A 11 -5.46 17.40 0.56
CA ALA A 11 -5.94 18.78 0.64
C ALA A 11 -7.33 18.89 -0.03
N PRO A 12 -8.23 19.76 0.47
CA PRO A 12 -9.55 19.94 -0.12
C PRO A 12 -9.54 20.38 -1.60
N ASP A 13 -8.50 21.10 -2.01
CA ASP A 13 -8.24 21.58 -3.37
C ASP A 13 -7.26 20.69 -4.16
N GLY A 14 -6.95 19.50 -3.62
CA GLY A 14 -6.08 18.51 -4.26
C GLY A 14 -6.68 17.84 -5.50
N GLN A 15 -5.85 17.13 -6.24
CA GLN A 15 -6.32 16.28 -7.34
C GLN A 15 -7.19 15.14 -6.81
N ASN A 16 -8.26 14.80 -7.54
CA ASN A 16 -9.08 13.64 -7.19
C ASN A 16 -8.23 12.36 -7.16
N ALA A 17 -8.34 11.66 -6.03
CA ALA A 17 -7.62 10.44 -5.71
C ALA A 17 -8.55 9.51 -4.92
N VAL A 18 -8.76 8.29 -5.42
CA VAL A 18 -9.69 7.31 -4.82
C VAL A 18 -8.98 5.96 -4.65
N THR A 19 -8.96 5.51 -3.39
CA THR A 19 -8.35 4.25 -2.95
C THR A 19 -9.38 3.48 -2.13
N ASN A 20 -9.83 2.34 -2.64
CA ASN A 20 -10.68 1.42 -1.90
C ASN A 20 -9.80 0.43 -1.15
N TYR A 21 -10.15 0.09 0.09
CA TYR A 21 -9.41 -0.91 0.85
C TYR A 21 -10.32 -1.78 1.72
N ARG A 22 -9.87 -3.01 1.98
CA ARG A 22 -10.47 -3.93 2.95
C ARG A 22 -9.36 -4.55 3.78
N ILE A 23 -9.54 -4.58 5.10
CA ILE A 23 -8.64 -5.34 5.97
C ILE A 23 -8.95 -6.83 5.83
N ILE A 24 -7.94 -7.63 5.52
CA ILE A 24 -8.05 -9.09 5.35
C ILE A 24 -7.71 -9.78 6.69
N SER A 25 -6.66 -9.32 7.35
CA SER A 25 -6.19 -9.89 8.60
C SER A 25 -5.48 -8.85 9.46
N SER A 26 -5.36 -9.10 10.77
CA SER A 26 -4.66 -8.23 11.70
C SER A 26 -3.92 -9.03 12.77
N CYS A 27 -2.82 -8.50 13.26
CA CYS A 27 -2.05 -9.05 14.39
C CYS A 27 -2.05 -8.13 15.62
N GLY A 28 -2.91 -7.10 15.63
CA GLY A 28 -2.96 -6.08 16.69
C GLY A 28 -1.94 -4.95 16.52
N LYS A 29 -0.70 -5.26 16.07
CA LYS A 29 0.30 -4.22 15.71
C LYS A 29 0.11 -3.71 14.29
N TYR A 30 -0.15 -4.62 13.35
CA TYR A 30 -0.33 -4.33 11.92
C TYR A 30 -1.63 -4.93 11.40
N SER A 31 -2.13 -4.33 10.32
CA SER A 31 -3.26 -4.84 9.54
C SER A 31 -2.81 -5.09 8.10
N TYR A 32 -3.17 -6.25 7.55
CA TYR A 32 -2.95 -6.57 6.15
C TYR A 32 -4.20 -6.20 5.36
N ALA A 33 -4.06 -5.31 4.39
CA ALA A 33 -5.17 -4.77 3.62
C ALA A 33 -5.06 -5.12 2.13
N ARG A 34 -6.17 -5.52 1.51
CA ARG A 34 -6.34 -5.50 0.05
C ARG A 34 -6.69 -4.08 -0.36
N ILE A 35 -6.05 -3.60 -1.41
CA ILE A 35 -6.24 -2.24 -1.93
C ILE A 35 -6.63 -2.34 -3.40
N GLU A 36 -7.65 -1.58 -3.79
CA GLU A 36 -8.11 -1.45 -5.16
C GLU A 36 -8.10 0.04 -5.54
N LEU A 37 -7.41 0.37 -6.63
CA LEU A 37 -7.20 1.74 -7.08
C LEU A 37 -8.16 2.10 -8.20
N GLU A 38 -8.94 3.16 -8.00
CA GLU A 38 -9.69 3.82 -9.09
C GLU A 38 -8.83 4.89 -9.79
N THR A 39 -7.86 5.46 -9.07
CA THR A 39 -6.91 6.44 -9.59
C THR A 39 -5.48 6.07 -9.22
N GLY A 40 -4.49 6.57 -9.97
CA GLY A 40 -3.06 6.27 -9.77
C GLY A 40 -2.17 7.50 -9.54
N ARG A 41 -2.47 8.35 -8.54
CA ARG A 41 -1.63 9.52 -8.22
C ARG A 41 -0.30 9.10 -7.58
N THR A 42 0.73 9.93 -7.73
CA THR A 42 2.04 9.71 -7.10
C THR A 42 1.88 9.58 -5.59
N HIS A 43 2.39 8.48 -5.02
CA HIS A 43 2.31 8.16 -3.58
C HIS A 43 0.88 8.04 -3.01
N GLN A 44 -0.15 7.89 -3.85
CA GLN A 44 -1.55 7.93 -3.42
C GLN A 44 -1.86 7.05 -2.21
N ILE A 45 -1.52 5.75 -2.29
CA ILE A 45 -1.75 4.79 -1.20
C ILE A 45 -1.07 5.25 0.08
N ARG A 46 0.24 5.55 0.01
CA ARG A 46 1.08 5.95 1.13
C ARG A 46 0.50 7.16 1.88
N VAL A 47 0.12 8.19 1.13
CA VAL A 47 -0.44 9.44 1.65
C VAL A 47 -1.82 9.21 2.27
N HIS A 48 -2.69 8.44 1.61
CA HIS A 48 -4.03 8.17 2.11
C HIS A 48 -3.99 7.44 3.45
N PHE A 49 -3.18 6.39 3.53
CA PHE A 49 -3.04 5.59 4.76
C PHE A 49 -2.41 6.39 5.90
N SER A 50 -1.41 7.22 5.62
CA SER A 50 -0.87 8.18 6.60
C SER A 50 -1.91 9.21 7.04
N HIS A 51 -2.70 9.76 6.12
CA HIS A 51 -3.73 10.76 6.41
C HIS A 51 -4.83 10.24 7.33
N ILE A 52 -5.24 8.97 7.19
CA ILE A 52 -6.22 8.34 8.10
C ILE A 52 -5.59 7.81 9.40
N GLY A 53 -4.29 8.05 9.63
CA GLY A 53 -3.59 7.69 10.87
C GLY A 53 -2.99 6.28 10.89
N PHE A 54 -2.97 5.56 9.76
CA PHE A 54 -2.46 4.19 9.66
C PHE A 54 -1.40 4.06 8.56
N PRO A 55 -0.23 4.71 8.70
CA PRO A 55 0.83 4.68 7.69
C PRO A 55 1.36 3.26 7.43
N LEU A 56 1.93 3.05 6.24
CA LEU A 56 2.44 1.74 5.85
C LEU A 56 3.67 1.35 6.67
N ALA A 57 3.82 0.07 7.01
CA ALA A 57 5.04 -0.43 7.65
C ALA A 57 6.26 -0.17 6.75
N GLY A 58 7.36 0.33 7.34
CA GLY A 58 8.61 0.65 6.64
C GLY A 58 8.58 1.91 5.75
N ASP A 59 7.49 2.69 5.75
CA ASP A 59 7.39 3.93 4.99
C ASP A 59 7.88 5.15 5.77
N ASP A 60 9.19 5.37 5.75
CA ASP A 60 9.89 6.48 6.41
C ASP A 60 9.34 7.88 6.04
N LEU A 61 8.96 8.08 4.78
CA LEU A 61 8.52 9.39 4.27
C LEU A 61 7.14 9.82 4.80
N TYR A 62 6.25 8.86 5.08
CA TYR A 62 4.87 9.13 5.51
C TYR A 62 4.57 8.66 6.94
N GLY A 63 5.61 8.45 7.76
CA GLY A 63 5.48 8.19 9.20
C GLY A 63 5.26 6.72 9.56
N GLY A 64 5.55 5.80 8.64
CA GLY A 64 5.58 4.37 8.88
C GLY A 64 6.73 3.96 9.80
N SER A 65 6.47 3.04 10.73
CA SER A 65 7.53 2.46 11.56
C SER A 65 8.42 1.54 10.72
N CYS A 66 9.73 1.78 10.76
CA CYS A 66 10.76 0.96 10.12
C CYS A 66 11.37 -0.10 11.08
N GLU A 67 10.76 -0.35 12.24
CA GLU A 67 11.26 -1.32 13.22
C GLU A 67 11.25 -2.77 12.69
N ASP A 68 10.24 -3.11 11.89
CA ASP A 68 9.94 -4.49 11.48
C ASP A 68 9.93 -4.70 9.96
N ALA A 69 10.11 -3.64 9.18
CA ALA A 69 10.11 -3.69 7.71
C ALA A 69 10.97 -2.55 7.14
N GLU A 70 11.69 -2.84 6.07
CA GLU A 70 12.54 -1.88 5.37
C GLU A 70 11.90 -1.42 4.06
N GLY A 71 11.66 -0.12 3.92
CA GLY A 71 10.96 0.40 2.75
C GLY A 71 9.46 0.13 2.80
N GLN A 72 8.73 0.71 1.84
CA GLN A 72 7.27 0.72 1.90
C GLN A 72 6.71 -0.69 1.74
N THR A 73 6.09 -1.24 2.79
CA THR A 73 5.39 -2.54 2.74
C THR A 73 4.11 -2.43 1.93
N LEU A 74 4.31 -2.40 0.61
CA LEU A 74 3.29 -2.27 -0.42
C LEU A 74 3.66 -3.20 -1.56
N HIS A 75 2.68 -3.89 -2.12
CA HIS A 75 2.90 -4.87 -3.18
C HIS A 75 1.74 -4.86 -4.17
N CYS A 76 2.07 -4.78 -5.47
CA CYS A 76 1.10 -4.97 -6.53
C CYS A 76 0.90 -6.48 -6.75
N GLY A 77 -0.04 -7.08 -6.03
CA GLY A 77 -0.30 -8.51 -6.10
C GLY A 77 -1.01 -8.96 -7.38
N GLU A 78 -1.83 -8.08 -7.96
CA GLU A 78 -2.65 -8.37 -9.14
C GLU A 78 -2.74 -7.11 -10.00
N VAL A 79 -2.66 -7.28 -11.33
CA VAL A 79 -3.02 -6.24 -12.30
C VAL A 79 -3.87 -6.87 -13.39
N SER A 80 -4.96 -6.21 -13.75
CA SER A 80 -5.84 -6.62 -14.84
C SER A 80 -6.02 -5.51 -15.85
N PHE A 81 -6.01 -5.86 -17.13
CA PHE A 81 -6.18 -4.90 -18.23
C PHE A 81 -6.73 -5.57 -19.50
N PRO A 82 -7.39 -4.80 -20.39
CA PRO A 82 -7.89 -5.34 -21.65
C PRO A 82 -6.78 -5.90 -22.53
N ASP A 83 -7.04 -7.02 -23.20
CA ASP A 83 -6.07 -7.67 -24.11
C ASP A 83 -6.06 -7.07 -25.53
N GLY A 84 -6.92 -6.08 -25.80
CA GLY A 84 -7.10 -5.45 -27.11
C GLY A 84 -7.92 -6.26 -28.12
N LYS A 85 -8.40 -7.46 -27.75
CA LYS A 85 -9.18 -8.40 -28.58
C LYS A 85 -10.58 -8.69 -27.99
N GLY A 86 -10.95 -8.01 -26.93
CA GLY A 86 -12.22 -8.21 -26.22
C GLY A 86 -12.12 -9.13 -25.00
N GLY A 87 -10.92 -9.62 -24.68
CA GLY A 87 -10.61 -10.35 -23.45
C GLY A 87 -9.95 -9.46 -22.40
N THR A 88 -9.60 -10.07 -21.27
CA THR A 88 -8.87 -9.44 -20.16
C THR A 88 -7.65 -10.29 -19.83
N VAL A 89 -6.50 -9.65 -19.68
CA VAL A 89 -5.29 -10.26 -19.13
C VAL A 89 -5.25 -9.95 -17.64
N VAL A 90 -4.96 -10.97 -16.84
CA VAL A 90 -4.70 -10.85 -15.40
C VAL A 90 -3.29 -11.36 -15.15
N LEU A 91 -2.48 -10.55 -14.47
CA LEU A 91 -1.14 -10.92 -14.02
C LEU A 91 -1.12 -10.87 -12.49
N GLU A 92 -0.50 -11.88 -11.90
CA GLU A 92 -0.33 -11.99 -10.45
C GLU A 92 1.15 -12.02 -10.10
N ALA A 93 1.50 -11.43 -8.96
CA ALA A 93 2.84 -11.48 -8.40
C ALA A 93 2.78 -11.97 -6.95
N PRO A 94 3.57 -12.99 -6.56
CA PRO A 94 3.62 -13.43 -5.18
C PRO A 94 4.12 -12.30 -4.26
N PRO A 95 3.67 -12.24 -3.00
CA PRO A 95 4.18 -11.27 -2.04
C PRO A 95 5.70 -11.35 -1.91
N TRP A 96 6.35 -10.20 -1.88
CA TRP A 96 7.79 -10.09 -1.66
C TRP A 96 8.16 -10.18 -0.17
N GLU A 97 9.47 -10.26 0.10
CA GLU A 97 10.03 -10.68 1.39
C GLU A 97 9.55 -9.86 2.60
N ASN A 98 9.34 -8.54 2.47
CA ASN A 98 8.87 -7.72 3.59
C ASN A 98 7.50 -8.16 4.14
N ILE A 99 6.57 -8.48 3.23
CA ILE A 99 5.24 -8.94 3.62
C ILE A 99 5.34 -10.32 4.29
N LEU A 100 6.15 -11.22 3.70
CA LEU A 100 6.36 -12.57 4.23
C LEU A 100 7.05 -12.54 5.60
N HIS A 101 8.00 -11.62 5.81
CA HIS A 101 8.67 -11.40 7.08
C HIS A 101 7.67 -11.04 8.18
N LEU A 102 6.78 -10.09 7.93
CA LEU A 102 5.76 -9.69 8.91
C LEU A 102 4.80 -10.83 9.26
N PHE A 103 4.38 -11.64 8.27
CA PHE A 103 3.56 -12.82 8.51
C PHE A 103 4.27 -13.91 9.33
N ARG A 104 5.58 -14.06 9.19
CA ARG A 104 6.37 -14.98 10.02
C ARG A 104 6.56 -14.46 11.44
N LYS A 105 6.72 -13.14 11.60
CA LYS A 105 7.02 -12.50 12.88
C LYS A 105 5.79 -12.31 13.76
N TYR A 106 4.63 -12.07 13.17
CA TYR A 106 3.40 -11.75 13.89
C TYR A 106 2.25 -12.72 13.59
N PRO A 107 1.42 -13.05 14.58
CA PRO A 107 0.29 -13.95 14.40
C PRO A 107 -0.90 -13.20 13.79
N PHE A 108 -0.89 -12.99 12.47
CA PHE A 108 -2.05 -12.42 11.76
C PHE A 108 -3.24 -13.37 11.83
N LYS A 109 -4.41 -12.82 12.17
CA LYS A 109 -5.70 -13.52 12.21
C LYS A 109 -6.65 -12.87 11.23
N GLU A 110 -7.40 -13.68 10.49
CA GLU A 110 -8.49 -13.20 9.64
C GLU A 110 -9.55 -12.47 10.47
N ILE A 111 -10.20 -11.49 9.84
CA ILE A 111 -11.28 -10.68 10.43
C ILE A 111 -12.63 -11.25 10.02
#